data_AF-W1WBE9-F1
#
_entry.id   AF-W1WBE9-F1
#
_cell.length_a   1.000
_cell.length_b   1.000
_cell.length_c   1.000
_cell.angle_alpha   90.00
_cell.angle_beta   90.00
_cell.angle_gamma   90.00
#
_symmetry.space_group_name_H-M   'P 1'
#
loop_
_entity.id
_entity.type
_entity.pdbx_description
1 polymer ?
#
loop_
_entity_poly.entity_id
_entity_poly.type
_entity_poly.pdbx_seq_one_letter_code
_entity_poly.pdbx_strand_id
1 'polypeptide(L)'
;GLLGDKYGPIKIIRLSLLVWLPAMFLLTEVPTFSPLIMMPIAYLLLLMIGAAKAISYSPVIVLGQTYLAKSIGFASGITLGVSQTIGGVIAPVVGNLADTYSLPVAMMTLVPFLVMGLGASLLLKDPKKLQ
;
A
#
# COMPACT_ATOMS: atom_id res chain seq x y z
N GLY A 1 -12.75 -9.64 4.95
CA GLY A 1 -12.33 -10.38 3.75
C GLY A 1 -11.73 -11.68 4.19
N LEU A 2 -11.94 -12.80 3.48
CA LEU A 2 -11.75 -14.16 4.01
C LEU A 2 -10.40 -14.39 4.73
N LEU A 3 -9.30 -13.85 4.19
CA LEU A 3 -7.98 -13.90 4.83
C LEU A 3 -7.91 -13.01 6.07
N GLY A 4 -8.35 -11.75 5.97
CA GLY A 4 -8.43 -10.76 7.06
C GLY A 4 -9.22 -11.25 8.27
N ASP A 5 -10.29 -11.98 8.00
CA ASP A 5 -11.22 -12.48 9.01
C ASP A 5 -10.65 -13.74 9.71
N LYS A 6 -9.82 -14.53 9.02
CA LYS A 6 -9.19 -15.75 9.55
C LYS A 6 -7.88 -15.51 10.31
N TYR A 7 -6.99 -14.65 9.78
CA TYR A 7 -5.64 -14.44 10.34
C TYR A 7 -5.50 -13.17 11.17
N GLY A 8 -6.51 -12.30 11.14
CA GLY A 8 -6.51 -11.01 11.81
C GLY A 8 -6.11 -9.87 10.86
N PRO A 9 -6.85 -8.75 10.86
CA PRO A 9 -6.70 -7.69 9.87
C PRO A 9 -5.33 -7.01 9.94
N ILE A 10 -4.78 -6.80 11.14
CA ILE A 10 -3.47 -6.17 11.33
C ILE A 10 -2.32 -7.01 10.77
N LYS A 11 -2.36 -8.34 10.98
CA LYS A 11 -1.31 -9.25 10.47
C LYS A 11 -1.26 -9.24 8.96
N ILE A 12 -2.41 -9.16 8.30
CA ILE A 12 -2.49 -9.13 6.84
C ILE A 12 -2.02 -7.79 6.26
N ILE A 13 -2.36 -6.67 6.92
CA ILE A 13 -1.84 -5.36 6.54
C ILE A 13 -0.30 -5.32 6.65
N ARG A 14 0.25 -5.89 7.73
CA ARG A 14 1.70 -6.00 7.90
C ARG A 14 2.32 -6.90 6.84
N LEU A 15 1.74 -8.08 6.58
CA LEU A 15 2.24 -9.01 5.58
C LEU A 15 2.23 -8.39 4.18
N SER A 16 1.15 -7.71 3.79
CA SER A 16 1.10 -7.02 2.50
C SER A 16 2.13 -5.91 2.40
N LEU A 17 2.32 -5.11 3.45
CA LEU A 17 3.31 -4.03 3.45
C LEU A 17 4.74 -4.59 3.39
N LEU A 18 4.98 -5.71 4.08
CA LEU A 18 6.24 -6.45 4.04
C LEU A 18 6.55 -7.07 2.69
N VAL A 19 5.54 -7.50 1.93
CA VAL A 19 5.72 -8.01 0.55
C VAL A 19 5.83 -6.85 -0.45
N TRP A 20 5.02 -5.81 -0.26
CA TRP A 20 4.96 -4.67 -1.16
C TRP A 20 6.25 -3.86 -1.14
N LEU A 21 6.83 -3.58 0.02
CA LEU A 21 8.04 -2.77 0.16
C LEU A 21 9.25 -3.34 -0.64
N PRO A 22 9.68 -4.61 -0.47
CA PRO A 22 10.76 -5.18 -1.26
C PRO A 22 10.39 -5.34 -2.73
N ALA A 23 9.13 -5.68 -3.05
CA ALA A 23 8.71 -5.78 -4.44
C ALA A 23 8.79 -4.42 -5.17
N MET A 24 8.43 -3.34 -4.48
CA MET A 24 8.49 -1.99 -5.03
C MET A 24 9.92 -1.47 -5.16
N PHE A 25 10.79 -1.79 -4.21
CA PHE A 25 12.22 -1.50 -4.31
C PHE A 25 12.88 -2.31 -5.45
N LEU A 26 12.61 -3.61 -5.55
CA LEU A 26 13.14 -4.43 -6.65
C LEU A 26 12.64 -3.96 -8.02
N LEU A 27 11.42 -3.39 -8.10
CA LEU A 27 10.88 -2.84 -9.33
C LEU A 27 11.69 -1.63 -9.85
N THR A 28 12.26 -0.82 -8.96
CA THR A 28 13.11 0.33 -9.39
C THR A 28 14.46 -0.12 -9.93
N GLU A 29 14.95 -1.27 -9.49
CA GLU A 29 16.21 -1.86 -9.97
C GLU A 29 16.03 -2.65 -11.28
N VAL A 30 14.79 -2.89 -11.74
CA VAL A 30 14.51 -3.67 -12.95
C VAL A 30 15.29 -3.23 -14.20
N PRO A 31 15.44 -1.93 -14.49
CA PRO A 31 16.20 -1.46 -15.65
C PRO A 31 17.69 -1.84 -15.65
N THR A 32 18.25 -2.27 -14.51
CA THR A 32 19.64 -2.71 -14.39
C THR A 32 19.83 -4.20 -14.73
N PHE A 33 18.76 -4.99 -14.80
CA PHE A 33 18.84 -6.41 -15.13
C PHE A 33 19.06 -6.65 -16.62
N SER A 34 19.55 -7.84 -16.94
CA SER A 34 19.72 -8.28 -18.32
C SER A 34 18.39 -8.23 -19.09
N PRO A 35 18.35 -7.75 -20.35
CA PRO A 35 17.12 -7.60 -21.15
C PRO A 35 16.28 -8.88 -21.26
N LEU A 36 16.92 -10.04 -21.18
CA LEU A 36 16.31 -11.38 -21.26
C LEU A 36 15.41 -11.71 -20.06
N ILE A 37 15.74 -11.21 -18.87
CA ILE A 37 15.01 -11.51 -17.61
C ILE A 37 14.20 -10.32 -17.11
N MET A 38 14.43 -9.12 -17.66
CA MET A 38 13.79 -7.89 -17.23
C MET A 38 12.26 -7.95 -17.33
N MET A 39 11.72 -8.37 -18.47
CA MET A 39 10.26 -8.39 -18.71
C MET A 39 9.51 -9.36 -17.77
N PRO A 40 9.91 -10.64 -17.67
CA PRO A 40 9.23 -11.59 -16.77
C PRO A 40 9.29 -11.16 -15.30
N ILE A 41 10.44 -10.62 -14.85
CA ILE A 41 10.62 -10.15 -13.48
C ILE A 41 9.72 -8.94 -13.20
N ALA A 42 9.65 -7.99 -14.13
CA ALA A 42 8.78 -6.82 -13.99
C ALA A 42 7.31 -7.22 -13.83
N TYR A 43 6.81 -8.12 -14.69
CA TYR A 43 5.43 -8.62 -14.59
C TYR A 43 5.16 -9.35 -13.28
N LEU A 44 6.10 -10.18 -12.81
CA LEU A 44 5.98 -10.89 -11.55
C LEU A 44 5.93 -9.92 -10.35
N LEU A 45 6.78 -8.90 -10.35
CA LEU A 45 6.80 -7.86 -9.31
C LEU A 45 5.50 -7.04 -9.33
N LEU A 46 5.00 -6.65 -10.50
CA LEU A 46 3.72 -5.95 -10.64
C LEU A 46 2.56 -6.80 -10.13
N LEU A 47 2.56 -8.10 -10.41
CA LEU A 47 1.57 -9.04 -9.90
C LEU A 47 1.61 -9.11 -8.36
N MET A 48 2.81 -9.23 -7.77
CA MET A 48 2.98 -9.26 -6.31
C MET A 48 2.49 -7.96 -5.65
N ILE A 49 2.84 -6.81 -6.23
CA ILE A 49 2.39 -5.49 -5.75
C ILE A 49 0.85 -5.39 -5.83
N GLY A 50 0.26 -5.78 -6.96
CA GLY A 50 -1.19 -5.76 -7.16
C GLY A 50 -1.92 -6.67 -6.17
N ALA A 51 -1.41 -7.89 -5.97
CA ALA A 51 -1.97 -8.84 -5.00
C ALA A 51 -1.85 -8.32 -3.55
N ALA A 52 -0.68 -7.81 -3.16
CA ALA A 52 -0.47 -7.25 -1.83
C ALA A 52 -1.43 -6.08 -1.54
N LYS A 53 -1.62 -5.17 -2.50
CA LYS A 53 -2.57 -4.07 -2.40
C LYS A 53 -4.01 -4.57 -2.25
N ALA A 54 -4.43 -5.51 -3.09
CA ALA A 54 -5.79 -6.03 -3.09
C ALA A 54 -6.16 -6.73 -1.77
N ILE A 55 -5.25 -7.53 -1.23
CA ILE A 55 -5.47 -8.31 -0.02
C ILE A 55 -5.68 -7.41 1.20
N SER A 56 -4.98 -6.28 1.28
CA SER A 56 -5.02 -5.38 2.44
C SER A 56 -6.02 -4.24 2.33
N TYR A 57 -6.54 -3.96 1.14
CA TYR A 57 -7.54 -2.91 0.94
C TYR A 57 -8.79 -3.12 1.83
N SER A 58 -9.35 -4.34 1.84
CA SER A 58 -10.54 -4.67 2.64
C SER A 58 -10.29 -4.55 4.17
N PRO A 59 -9.24 -5.18 4.75
CA PRO A 59 -8.91 -5.04 6.17
C PRO A 59 -8.69 -3.60 6.64
N VAL A 60 -8.05 -2.74 5.82
CA VAL A 60 -7.80 -1.33 6.17
C VAL A 60 -9.11 -0.57 6.34
N ILE A 61 -10.07 -0.77 5.44
CA ILE A 61 -11.38 -0.10 5.51
C ILE A 61 -12.13 -0.54 6.77
N VAL A 62 -12.15 -1.85 7.04
CA VAL A 62 -12.83 -2.40 8.22
C VAL A 62 -12.23 -1.86 9.51
N LEU A 63 -10.89 -1.83 9.63
CA LEU A 63 -10.22 -1.24 10.80
C LEU A 63 -10.50 0.25 10.95
N GLY A 64 -10.46 1.03 9.86
CA GLY A 64 -10.79 2.46 9.89
C GLY A 64 -12.22 2.71 10.40
N GLN A 65 -13.17 1.88 9.95
CA GLN A 65 -14.55 1.90 10.44
C GLN A 65 -14.65 1.54 11.93
N THR A 66 -13.93 0.51 12.38
CA THR A 66 -13.92 0.09 13.79
C THR A 66 -13.28 1.14 14.70
N TYR A 67 -12.18 1.80 14.28
CA TYR A 67 -11.50 2.79 15.11
C TYR A 67 -12.24 4.12 15.22
N LEU A 68 -12.98 4.52 14.18
CA LEU A 68 -13.67 5.82 14.17
C LEU A 68 -15.09 5.77 14.77
N ALA A 69 -15.64 4.57 14.99
CA ALA A 69 -16.82 4.13 15.78
C ALA A 69 -18.09 5.01 15.92
N LYS A 70 -18.15 6.22 15.34
CA LYS A 70 -19.26 7.17 15.51
C LYS A 70 -20.34 7.00 14.45
N SER A 71 -19.96 6.68 13.21
CA SER A 71 -20.87 6.17 12.16
C SER A 71 -20.08 5.56 11.00
N ILE A 72 -20.63 4.50 10.38
CA ILE A 72 -19.97 3.81 9.26
C ILE A 72 -19.74 4.77 8.07
N GLY A 73 -20.70 5.67 7.81
CA GLY A 73 -20.62 6.67 6.73
C GLY A 73 -19.58 7.77 6.99
N PHE A 74 -19.41 8.22 8.23
CA PHE A 74 -18.36 9.19 8.57
C PHE A 74 -16.98 8.54 8.50
N ALA A 75 -16.85 7.33 9.04
CA ALA A 75 -15.59 6.61 9.02
C ALA A 75 -15.14 6.24 7.61
N SER A 76 -16.06 5.79 6.74
CA SER A 76 -15.74 5.56 5.32
C SER A 76 -15.43 6.86 4.60
N GLY A 77 -16.18 7.93 4.86
CA GLY A 77 -15.94 9.26 4.28
C GLY A 77 -14.54 9.80 4.59
N ILE A 78 -14.11 9.72 5.85
CA ILE A 78 -12.75 10.12 6.22
C ILE A 78 -11.71 9.14 5.70
N THR A 79 -11.90 7.83 5.88
CA THR A 79 -10.87 6.83 5.55
C THR A 79 -10.65 6.73 4.04
N LEU A 80 -11.71 6.69 3.23
CA LEU A 80 -11.62 6.54 1.79
C LEU A 80 -11.60 7.89 1.08
N GLY A 81 -12.49 8.82 1.45
CA GLY A 81 -12.59 10.11 0.77
C GLY A 81 -11.32 10.93 0.93
N VAL A 82 -10.89 11.19 2.17
CA VAL A 82 -9.72 12.03 2.42
C VAL A 82 -8.44 11.39 1.89
N SER A 83 -8.25 10.08 2.09
CA SER A 83 -7.05 9.39 1.59
C SER A 83 -6.96 9.40 0.07
N GLN A 84 -8.07 9.14 -0.63
CA GLN A 84 -8.10 9.13 -2.10
C GLN A 84 -7.94 10.54 -2.66
N THR A 85 -8.51 11.57 -2.01
CA THR A 85 -8.33 12.98 -2.42
C THR A 85 -6.88 13.42 -2.26
N ILE A 86 -6.25 13.17 -1.11
CA ILE A 86 -4.84 13.50 -0.89
C ILE A 86 -3.96 12.78 -1.90
N GLY A 87 -4.19 11.47 -2.12
CA GLY A 87 -3.48 10.69 -3.12
C GLY A 87 -3.67 11.23 -4.54
N GLY A 88 -4.89 11.65 -4.89
CA GLY A 88 -5.21 12.24 -6.19
C GLY A 88 -4.56 13.60 -6.42
N VAL A 89 -4.42 14.43 -5.38
CA VAL A 89 -3.71 15.73 -5.46
C VAL A 89 -2.20 15.53 -5.57
N ILE A 90 -1.65 14.50 -4.93
CA ILE A 90 -0.21 14.19 -4.97
C ILE A 90 0.19 13.47 -6.27
N ALA A 91 -0.72 12.69 -6.89
CA ALA A 91 -0.42 11.90 -8.07
C ALA A 91 0.19 12.69 -9.25
N PRO A 92 -0.29 13.90 -9.61
CA PRO A 92 0.33 14.73 -10.64
C PRO A 92 1.76 15.16 -10.30
N VAL A 93 2.06 15.42 -9.03
CA VAL A 93 3.41 15.79 -8.58
C VAL A 93 4.39 14.64 -8.81
N VAL A 94 3.97 13.41 -8.49
CA VAL A 94 4.78 12.21 -8.75
C VAL A 94 4.91 11.95 -10.25
N GLY A 95 3.84 12.17 -11.03
CA GLY A 95 3.88 12.08 -12.49
C GLY A 95 4.86 13.07 -13.12
N ASN A 96 4.83 14.34 -12.69
CA ASN A 96 5.77 15.35 -13.17
C ASN A 96 7.24 15.00 -12.85
N LEU A 97 7.47 14.36 -11.70
CA LEU A 97 8.78 13.85 -11.34
C LEU A 97 9.24 12.71 -12.25
N ALA A 98 8.30 11.84 -12.68
CA ALA A 98 8.56 10.77 -13.63
C ALA A 98 8.94 11.31 -15.01
N ASP A 99 8.26 12.38 -15.45
CA ASP A 99 8.53 13.04 -16.74
C ASP A 99 9.86 13.82 -16.73
N THR A 100 10.24 14.40 -15.59
CA THR A 100 11.44 15.25 -15.48
C THR A 100 12.72 14.45 -15.24
N TYR A 101 12.69 13.44 -14.36
CA TYR A 101 13.89 12.70 -13.96
C TYR A 101 13.94 11.32 -14.60
N SER A 102 12.95 10.50 -14.29
CA SER A 102 12.71 9.16 -14.86
C SER A 102 11.69 8.41 -14.01
N LEU A 103 11.09 7.38 -14.60
CA LEU A 103 10.13 6.51 -13.92
C LEU A 103 10.66 5.86 -12.62
N PRO A 104 11.90 5.29 -12.57
CA PRO A 104 12.41 4.67 -11.35
C PRO A 104 12.56 5.69 -10.20
N VAL A 105 13.01 6.91 -10.50
CA VAL A 105 13.17 7.98 -9.50
C VAL A 105 11.82 8.36 -8.91
N ALA A 106 10.79 8.51 -9.74
CA ALA A 106 9.44 8.78 -9.26
C ALA A 106 8.90 7.64 -8.37
N MET A 107 9.12 6.38 -8.77
CA MET A 107 8.70 5.22 -7.98
C MET A 107 9.44 5.13 -6.64
N MET A 108 10.72 5.50 -6.58
CA MET A 108 11.48 5.56 -5.33
C MET A 108 10.89 6.55 -4.31
N THR A 109 10.28 7.66 -4.75
CA THR A 109 9.64 8.61 -3.83
C THR A 109 8.46 8.03 -3.06
N LEU A 110 7.86 6.95 -3.54
CA LEU A 110 6.75 6.26 -2.89
C LEU A 110 7.21 5.25 -1.82
N VAL A 111 8.45 4.76 -1.90
CA VAL A 111 9.05 3.85 -0.92
C VAL A 111 9.06 4.41 0.51
N PRO A 112 9.49 5.66 0.79
CA PRO A 112 9.42 6.20 2.15
C PRO A 112 8.00 6.28 2.70
N PHE A 113 6.98 6.51 1.86
CA PHE A 113 5.57 6.44 2.30
C PHE A 113 5.16 5.02 2.70
N LEU A 114 5.65 4.00 1.99
CA LEU A 114 5.42 2.60 2.37
C LEU A 114 6.12 2.23 3.67
N VAL A 115 7.36 2.71 3.88
CA VAL A 115 8.10 2.53 5.14
C VAL A 115 7.34 3.20 6.29
N MET A 116 6.87 4.44 6.10
CA MET A 116 6.05 5.13 7.10
C MET A 116 4.74 4.38 7.38
N GLY A 117 4.08 3.84 6.34
CA GLY A 117 2.89 3.01 6.48
C GLY A 117 3.15 1.72 7.26
N LEU A 118 4.28 1.05 7.00
CA LEU A 118 4.70 -0.12 7.75
C LEU A 118 5.01 0.23 9.20
N GLY A 119 5.72 1.33 9.46
CA GLY A 119 5.98 1.85 10.79
C GLY A 119 4.68 2.17 11.54
N ALA A 120 3.75 2.90 10.92
CA ALA A 120 2.44 3.20 11.47
C ALA A 120 1.62 1.92 11.76
N SER A 121 1.74 0.89 10.92
CA SER A 121 1.06 -0.39 11.13
C SER A 121 1.54 -1.13 12.40
N LEU A 122 2.74 -0.82 12.91
CA LEU A 122 3.23 -1.36 14.17
C LEU A 122 2.51 -0.73 15.38
N LEU A 123 2.03 0.51 15.25
CA LEU A 123 1.27 1.23 16.29
C LEU A 123 -0.21 0.83 16.34
N LEU A 124 -0.73 0.14 15.32
CA LEU A 124 -2.12 -0.31 15.28
C LEU A 124 -2.42 -1.28 16.44
N LYS A 125 -3.45 -0.98 17.23
CA LYS A 125 -3.93 -1.82 18.33
C LYS A 125 -4.96 -2.81 17.84
N ASP A 126 -4.90 -4.05 18.33
CA ASP A 126 -5.87 -5.07 17.96
C ASP A 126 -7.31 -4.62 18.25
N PRO A 127 -8.21 -4.69 17.26
CA PRO A 127 -9.61 -4.28 17.42
C PRO A 127 -10.35 -5.13 18.47
N LYS A 128 -9.87 -6.35 18.77
CA LYS A 128 -10.41 -7.20 19.85
C LYS A 128 -10.22 -6.63 21.26
N LYS A 129 -9.39 -5.60 21.44
CA LYS A 129 -9.21 -4.88 22.72
C LYS A 129 -10.03 -3.59 22.83
N LEU A 130 -10.82 -3.28 21.80
CA LEU A 130 -11.64 -2.06 21.72
C LEU A 130 -13.15 -2.34 21.83
N GLN A 131 -13.55 -3.62 21.85
CA GLN A 131 -14.88 -4.11 22.24
C GLN A 131 -14.85 -4.55 23.70
#